data_AF-A0A7J4LEG6-F1
#
_entry.id   AF-A0A7J4LEG6-F1
#
_cell.length_a   1.000
_cell.length_b   1.000
_cell.length_c   1.000
_cell.angle_alpha   90.00
_cell.angle_beta   90.00
_cell.angle_gamma   90.00
#
_symmetry.space_group_name_H-M   'P 1'
#
loop_
_entity.id
_entity.type
_entity.pdbx_description
1 polymer ?
#
loop_
_entity_poly.entity_id
_entity_poly.type
_entity_poly.pdbx_seq_one_letter_code
_entity_poly.pdbx_strand_id
1 'polypeptide(L)'
;MIFKLNELAANYFQENLLSTRTKMASDARKYLKERNVDFETVNNFKVGLAVDKWDGLMEHLKNKGVSLGLMEKAGLIIPRDNGRGFYDRFRNRIIFPIFDTRGNCRAFGARALEDNQAKYLNSPETIVYTKGNHLYGFHLAKNSITQEDAVIVVEGYLDCIMPYQFGVQNIVASLGTA
;
A
#
# COMPACT_ATOMS: atom_id res chain seq x y z
N MET A 1 5.29 -14.83 10.08
CA MET A 1 6.55 -14.50 9.39
C MET A 1 6.32 -13.43 8.30
N ILE A 2 5.50 -13.69 7.28
CA ILE A 2 5.19 -12.70 6.21
C ILE A 2 4.42 -11.46 6.72
N PHE A 3 3.53 -11.62 7.71
CA PHE A 3 2.81 -10.46 8.27
C PHE A 3 3.73 -9.39 8.88
N LYS A 4 4.73 -9.81 9.67
CA LYS A 4 5.73 -8.89 10.24
C LYS A 4 6.55 -8.22 9.15
N LEU A 5 6.82 -8.93 8.06
CA LEU A 5 7.53 -8.41 6.91
C LEU A 5 6.73 -7.31 6.19
N ASN A 6 5.43 -7.51 5.98
CA ASN A 6 4.59 -6.48 5.39
C ASN A 6 4.42 -5.27 6.30
N GLU A 7 4.40 -5.43 7.63
CA GLU A 7 4.45 -4.29 8.56
C GLU A 7 5.76 -3.48 8.42
N LEU A 8 6.91 -4.16 8.32
CA LEU A 8 8.19 -3.49 8.08
C LEU A 8 8.17 -2.71 6.76
N ALA A 9 7.63 -3.31 5.69
CA ALA A 9 7.51 -2.65 4.40
C ALA A 9 6.54 -1.46 4.44
N ALA A 10 5.39 -1.59 5.11
CA ALA A 10 4.43 -0.50 5.28
C ALA A 10 5.06 0.69 6.01
N ASN A 11 5.76 0.44 7.11
CA ASN A 11 6.47 1.48 7.85
C ASN A 11 7.55 2.14 6.99
N TYR A 12 8.37 1.35 6.28
CA TYR A 12 9.37 1.87 5.36
C TYR A 12 8.77 2.81 4.31
N PHE A 13 7.65 2.42 3.68
CA PHE A 13 6.99 3.27 2.69
C PHE A 13 6.38 4.53 3.31
N GLN A 14 5.77 4.43 4.49
CA GLN A 14 5.22 5.59 5.18
C GLN A 14 6.32 6.58 5.59
N GLU A 15 7.43 6.08 6.16
CA GLU A 15 8.61 6.88 6.50
C GLU A 15 9.17 7.61 5.27
N ASN A 16 9.26 6.93 4.12
CA ASN A 16 9.69 7.56 2.87
C ASN A 16 8.77 8.72 2.46
N LEU A 17 7.44 8.55 2.57
CA LEU A 17 6.48 9.59 2.23
C LEU A 17 6.57 10.78 3.19
N LEU A 18 6.75 10.52 4.48
CA LEU A 18 6.82 11.53 5.53
C LEU A 18 8.19 12.25 5.59
N SER A 19 9.22 11.68 4.97
CA SER A 19 10.56 12.26 4.93
C SER A 19 10.57 13.66 4.32
N THR A 20 11.14 14.63 5.04
CA THR A 20 11.36 16.00 4.55
C THR A 20 12.70 16.16 3.82
N ARG A 21 13.48 15.08 3.70
CA ARG A 21 14.86 15.11 3.20
C ARG A 21 14.98 14.98 1.69
N THR A 22 13.92 14.55 1.00
CA THR A 22 14.00 14.23 -0.44
C THR A 22 12.97 15.01 -1.25
N LYS A 23 13.37 15.44 -2.45
CA LYS A 23 12.47 16.09 -3.41
C LYS A 23 11.30 15.18 -3.78
N MET A 24 11.56 13.89 -3.99
CA MET A 24 10.54 12.91 -4.35
C MET A 24 9.43 12.79 -3.28
N ALA A 25 9.78 12.79 -2.00
CA ALA A 25 8.78 12.79 -0.93
C ALA A 25 7.96 14.08 -0.90
N SER A 26 8.60 15.23 -1.16
CA SER A 26 7.89 16.50 -1.31
C SER A 26 6.91 16.49 -2.49
N ASP A 27 7.32 15.99 -3.65
CA ASP A 27 6.49 15.89 -4.84
C ASP A 27 5.32 14.91 -4.62
N ALA A 28 5.57 13.77 -3.98
CA ALA A 28 4.54 12.80 -3.63
C ALA A 28 3.49 13.39 -2.67
N ARG A 29 3.91 14.14 -1.64
CA ARG A 29 2.99 14.85 -0.73
C ARG A 29 2.22 15.95 -1.46
N LYS A 30 2.87 16.68 -2.37
CA LYS A 30 2.20 17.70 -3.21
C LYS A 30 1.11 17.04 -4.07
N TYR A 31 1.42 15.93 -4.73
CA TYR A 31 0.46 15.14 -5.49
C TYR A 31 -0.75 14.72 -4.63
N LEU A 32 -0.52 14.18 -3.43
CA LEU A 32 -1.60 13.80 -2.51
C LEU A 32 -2.46 15.00 -2.09
N LYS A 33 -1.83 16.14 -1.84
CA LYS A 33 -2.52 17.40 -1.53
C LYS A 33 -3.38 17.90 -2.70
N GLU A 34 -2.88 17.83 -3.93
CA GLU A 34 -3.65 18.15 -5.14
C GLU A 34 -4.83 17.19 -5.33
N ARG A 35 -4.73 15.97 -4.79
CA ARG A 35 -5.82 15.02 -4.68
C ARG A 35 -6.70 15.21 -3.44
N ASN A 36 -6.53 16.27 -2.67
CA ASN A 36 -7.25 16.56 -1.42
C ASN A 36 -7.14 15.46 -0.35
N VAL A 37 -6.07 14.65 -0.37
CA VAL A 37 -5.79 13.69 0.70
C VAL A 37 -5.03 14.42 1.79
N ASP A 38 -5.65 14.60 2.94
CA ASP A 38 -5.06 15.30 4.07
C ASP A 38 -4.06 14.44 4.86
N PHE A 39 -3.34 15.09 5.77
CA PHE A 39 -2.29 14.44 6.55
C PHE A 39 -2.85 13.38 7.52
N GLU A 40 -4.03 13.63 8.10
CA GLU A 40 -4.67 12.69 9.01
C GLU A 40 -5.04 11.40 8.28
N THR A 41 -5.59 11.52 7.09
CA THR A 41 -5.93 10.44 6.18
C THR A 41 -4.70 9.67 5.72
N VAL A 42 -3.60 10.37 5.38
CA VAL A 42 -2.30 9.74 5.10
C VAL A 42 -1.86 8.86 6.28
N ASN A 43 -2.03 9.32 7.51
CA ASN A 43 -1.68 8.54 8.71
C ASN A 43 -2.63 7.37 8.97
N ASN A 44 -3.94 7.62 8.92
CA ASN A 44 -4.98 6.62 9.19
C ASN A 44 -4.90 5.43 8.23
N PHE A 45 -4.70 5.70 6.93
CA PHE A 45 -4.54 4.66 5.91
C PHE A 45 -3.09 4.18 5.74
N LYS A 46 -2.14 4.74 6.50
CA LYS A 46 -0.70 4.53 6.36
C LYS A 46 -0.21 4.66 4.91
N VAL A 47 -0.69 5.67 4.18
CA VAL A 47 -0.26 5.93 2.80
C VAL A 47 1.25 6.13 2.79
N GLY A 48 1.92 5.54 1.81
CA GLY A 48 3.37 5.53 1.71
C GLY A 48 3.92 5.89 0.34
N LEU A 49 5.24 5.84 0.21
CA LEU A 49 5.99 6.12 -1.01
C LEU A 49 7.03 5.04 -1.25
N ALA A 50 6.92 4.37 -2.40
CA ALA A 50 8.02 3.60 -2.97
C ALA A 50 8.89 4.54 -3.80
N VAL A 51 10.12 4.76 -3.34
CA VAL A 51 11.10 5.60 -4.05
C VAL A 51 11.52 4.98 -5.37
N ASP A 52 12.08 5.78 -6.28
CA ASP A 52 12.57 5.30 -7.57
C ASP A 52 13.96 4.66 -7.42
N LYS A 53 13.99 3.50 -6.76
CA LYS A 53 15.19 2.68 -6.58
C LYS A 53 14.86 1.22 -6.86
N TRP A 54 15.79 0.51 -7.50
CA TRP A 54 15.59 -0.89 -7.87
C TRP A 54 15.62 -1.87 -6.69
N ASP A 55 16.15 -1.47 -5.55
CA ASP A 55 16.43 -2.35 -4.40
C ASP A 55 16.29 -1.64 -3.03
N GLY A 56 15.62 -0.49 -2.97
CA GLY A 56 15.52 0.31 -1.75
C GLY A 56 14.84 -0.42 -0.59
N LEU A 57 13.69 -1.03 -0.84
CA LEU A 57 12.99 -1.87 0.13
C LEU A 57 13.79 -3.16 0.38
N MET A 58 14.30 -3.81 -0.67
CA MET A 58 15.09 -5.03 -0.53
C MET A 58 16.29 -4.83 0.40
N GLU A 59 17.11 -3.79 0.21
CA GLU A 59 18.23 -3.46 1.08
C GLU A 59 17.79 -3.16 2.51
N HIS A 60 16.73 -2.36 2.69
CA HIS A 60 16.16 -2.06 4.00
C HIS A 60 15.80 -3.36 4.76
N LEU A 61 15.12 -4.28 4.09
CA LEU A 61 14.69 -5.54 4.69
C LEU A 61 15.86 -6.51 4.94
N LYS A 62 16.86 -6.54 4.06
CA LYS A 62 18.09 -7.33 4.27
C LYS A 62 18.82 -6.86 5.53
N ASN A 63 18.90 -5.55 5.75
CA ASN A 63 19.47 -4.97 6.97
C ASN A 63 18.67 -5.30 8.24
N LYS A 64 17.40 -5.71 8.09
CA LYS A 64 16.56 -6.24 9.18
C LYS A 64 16.64 -7.78 9.32
N GLY A 65 17.55 -8.44 8.60
CA GLY A 65 17.74 -9.89 8.66
C GLY A 65 16.70 -10.71 7.89
N VAL A 66 15.93 -10.09 6.99
CA VAL A 66 14.91 -10.78 6.19
C VAL A 66 15.58 -11.44 4.97
N SER A 67 15.23 -12.70 4.69
CA SER A 67 15.77 -13.43 3.53
C SER A 67 15.05 -13.07 2.23
N LEU A 68 15.77 -13.12 1.10
CA LEU A 68 15.22 -12.83 -0.24
C LEU A 68 14.03 -13.72 -0.58
N GLY A 69 14.12 -15.03 -0.29
CA GLY A 69 13.01 -15.96 -0.53
C GLY A 69 11.74 -15.62 0.27
N LEU A 70 11.85 -14.99 1.44
CA LEU A 70 10.67 -14.52 2.18
C LEU A 70 10.09 -13.25 1.57
N MET A 71 10.94 -12.32 1.11
CA MET A 71 10.51 -11.11 0.39
C MET A 71 9.79 -11.44 -0.92
N GLU A 72 10.30 -12.42 -1.66
CA GLU A 72 9.70 -12.90 -2.90
C GLU A 72 8.32 -13.54 -2.62
N LYS A 73 8.24 -14.45 -1.62
CA LYS A 73 6.96 -15.06 -1.21
C LYS A 73 5.94 -14.06 -0.68
N ALA A 74 6.39 -12.92 -0.15
CA ALA A 74 5.53 -11.81 0.25
C ALA A 74 5.12 -10.90 -0.93
N GLY A 75 5.65 -11.16 -2.13
CA GLY A 75 5.39 -10.36 -3.32
C GLY A 75 6.09 -9.01 -3.34
N LEU A 76 7.08 -8.77 -2.46
CA LEU A 76 7.74 -7.47 -2.33
C LEU A 76 8.86 -7.26 -3.36
N ILE A 77 9.46 -8.35 -3.85
CA ILE A 77 10.49 -8.34 -4.88
C ILE A 77 10.11 -9.24 -6.06
N ILE A 78 10.77 -9.05 -7.19
CA ILE A 78 10.60 -9.82 -8.42
C ILE A 78 11.97 -10.36 -8.85
N PRO A 79 12.10 -11.65 -9.20
CA PRO A 79 13.33 -12.19 -9.76
C PRO A 79 13.60 -11.54 -11.13
N ARG A 80 14.88 -11.33 -11.45
CA ARG A 80 15.27 -10.82 -12.79
C ARG A 80 15.17 -11.94 -13.83
N ASP A 81 14.81 -11.57 -15.06
CA ASP A 81 14.67 -12.52 -16.19
C ASP A 81 15.96 -13.29 -16.50
N ASN A 82 17.12 -12.69 -16.22
CA ASN A 82 18.43 -13.33 -16.38
C ASN A 82 18.75 -14.38 -15.29
N GLY A 83 17.82 -14.63 -14.37
CA GLY A 83 17.95 -15.58 -13.26
C GLY A 83 18.90 -15.14 -12.14
N ARG A 84 19.46 -13.92 -12.22
CA ARG A 84 20.44 -13.41 -11.24
C ARG A 84 19.89 -12.23 -10.47
N GLY A 85 19.51 -12.49 -9.23
CA GLY A 85 19.10 -11.47 -8.28
C GLY A 85 17.64 -11.04 -8.44
N PHE A 86 17.29 -9.96 -7.74
CA PHE A 86 15.93 -9.48 -7.60
C PHE A 86 15.88 -7.96 -7.75
N TYR A 87 14.67 -7.43 -7.85
CA TYR A 87 14.38 -6.01 -7.72
C TYR A 87 13.04 -5.76 -7.01
N ASP A 88 12.89 -4.58 -6.42
CA ASP A 88 11.67 -4.16 -5.73
C ASP A 88 10.48 -4.14 -6.69
N ARG A 89 9.35 -4.74 -6.29
CA ARG A 89 8.12 -4.72 -7.10
C ARG A 89 7.57 -3.31 -7.26
N PHE A 90 7.56 -2.55 -6.17
CA PHE A 90 7.01 -1.20 -6.13
C PHE A 90 8.13 -0.18 -6.22
N ARG A 91 8.07 0.69 -7.23
CA ARG A 91 9.04 1.75 -7.49
C ARG A 91 8.32 2.95 -8.07
N ASN A 92 8.74 4.16 -7.69
CA ASN A 92 8.14 5.42 -8.15
C ASN A 92 6.61 5.49 -8.02
N ARG A 93 6.09 5.11 -6.85
CA ARG A 93 4.66 4.91 -6.61
C ARG A 93 4.20 5.42 -5.25
N ILE A 94 3.00 6.00 -5.20
CA ILE A 94 2.23 6.10 -3.96
C ILE A 94 1.75 4.70 -3.57
N ILE A 95 1.93 4.34 -2.30
CA ILE A 95 1.58 3.04 -1.75
C ILE A 95 0.34 3.16 -0.88
N PHE A 96 -0.59 2.22 -1.09
CA PHE A 96 -1.82 2.04 -0.34
C PHE A 96 -1.76 0.66 0.35
N PRO A 97 -1.34 0.57 1.62
CA PRO A 97 -1.32 -0.70 2.33
C PRO A 97 -2.72 -1.29 2.50
N ILE A 98 -2.83 -2.61 2.36
CA ILE A 98 -4.08 -3.35 2.48
C ILE A 98 -4.01 -4.17 3.76
N PHE A 99 -5.00 -3.97 4.64
CA PHE A 99 -5.02 -4.57 5.98
C PHE A 99 -6.09 -5.65 6.11
N ASP A 100 -5.85 -6.61 7.00
CA ASP A 100 -6.88 -7.55 7.44
C ASP A 100 -7.83 -6.91 8.47
N THR A 101 -8.85 -7.66 8.90
CA THR A 101 -9.85 -7.23 9.90
C THR A 101 -9.27 -6.85 11.27
N ARG A 102 -8.04 -7.30 11.56
CA ARG A 102 -7.29 -7.02 12.78
C ARG A 102 -6.30 -5.87 12.60
N GLY A 103 -6.27 -5.21 11.45
CA GLY A 103 -5.39 -4.09 11.16
C GLY A 103 -3.94 -4.51 10.87
N ASN A 104 -3.69 -5.75 10.48
CA ASN A 104 -2.36 -6.18 10.06
C ASN A 104 -2.20 -6.02 8.54
N CYS A 105 -1.08 -5.46 8.10
CA CYS A 105 -0.77 -5.28 6.69
C CYS A 105 -0.56 -6.64 5.98
N ARG A 106 -1.31 -6.87 4.91
CA ARG A 106 -1.33 -8.12 4.12
C ARG A 106 -0.80 -7.95 2.70
N ALA A 107 -0.97 -6.77 2.12
CA ALA A 107 -0.58 -6.48 0.75
C ALA A 107 -0.50 -4.97 0.52
N PHE A 108 -0.17 -4.60 -0.72
CA PHE A 108 -0.07 -3.21 -1.14
C PHE A 108 -0.77 -3.03 -2.49
N GLY A 109 -1.58 -1.98 -2.57
CA GLY A 109 -1.86 -1.30 -3.81
C GLY A 109 -0.83 -0.21 -4.05
N ALA A 110 -0.60 0.12 -5.32
CA ALA A 110 0.37 1.15 -5.67
C ALA A 110 -0.06 1.90 -6.91
N ARG A 111 0.04 3.24 -6.87
CA ARG A 111 -0.29 4.11 -7.98
C ARG A 111 0.97 4.78 -8.52
N ALA A 112 1.17 4.74 -9.82
CA ALA A 112 2.29 5.41 -10.48
C ALA A 112 2.22 6.94 -10.29
N LEU A 113 3.37 7.57 -10.11
CA LEU A 113 3.53 9.02 -10.11
C LEU A 113 3.81 9.58 -11.53
N GLU A 114 4.15 8.71 -12.47
CA GLU A 114 4.43 9.02 -13.88
C GLU A 114 3.53 8.22 -14.83
N ASP A 115 3.23 8.80 -16.00
CA ASP A 115 2.28 8.24 -16.97
C ASP A 115 2.85 7.11 -17.85
N ASN A 116 4.17 6.88 -17.82
CA ASN A 116 4.86 5.85 -18.61
C ASN A 116 4.77 4.44 -17.99
N GLN A 117 4.08 4.27 -16.86
CA GLN A 117 3.90 2.97 -16.19
C GLN A 117 2.42 2.60 -16.04
N ALA A 118 2.14 1.33 -15.78
CA ALA A 118 0.79 0.91 -15.39
C ALA A 118 0.28 1.75 -14.21
N LYS A 119 -0.88 2.40 -14.42
CA LYS A 119 -1.47 3.38 -13.49
C LYS A 119 -1.61 2.81 -12.08
N TYR A 120 -2.04 1.54 -11.97
CA TYR A 120 -2.12 0.81 -10.71
C TYR A 120 -1.38 -0.52 -10.80
N LEU A 121 -0.79 -0.93 -9.68
CA LEU A 121 -0.11 -2.20 -9.47
C LEU A 121 -0.50 -2.71 -8.08
N ASN A 122 -0.94 -3.96 -7.98
CA ASN A 122 -1.24 -4.60 -6.71
C ASN A 122 -0.21 -5.69 -6.40
N SER A 123 -0.06 -6.02 -5.12
CA SER A 123 0.59 -7.26 -4.70
C SER A 123 -0.01 -8.47 -5.43
N PRO A 124 0.81 -9.48 -5.79
CA PRO A 124 0.29 -10.77 -6.21
C PRO A 124 -0.41 -11.47 -5.04
N GLU A 125 -1.14 -12.54 -5.35
CA GLU A 125 -1.64 -13.49 -4.34
C GLU A 125 -0.47 -14.02 -3.48
N THR A 126 -0.69 -14.15 -2.17
CA THR A 126 0.27 -14.73 -1.23
C THR A 126 -0.48 -15.56 -0.18
N ILE A 127 0.25 -16.31 0.65
CA ILE A 127 -0.37 -17.06 1.76
C ILE A 127 -1.10 -16.18 2.79
N VAL A 128 -0.85 -14.86 2.82
CA VAL A 128 -1.52 -13.93 3.74
C VAL A 128 -2.45 -12.95 3.03
N TYR A 129 -2.54 -13.00 1.71
CA TYR A 129 -3.34 -12.06 0.93
C TYR A 129 -3.97 -12.75 -0.27
N THR A 130 -5.30 -12.75 -0.26
CA THR A 130 -6.12 -13.10 -1.41
C THR A 130 -7.04 -11.95 -1.75
N LYS A 131 -6.95 -11.48 -2.99
CA LYS A 131 -7.58 -10.26 -3.47
C LYS A 131 -9.09 -10.26 -3.26
N GLY A 132 -9.76 -11.36 -3.59
CA GLY A 132 -11.21 -11.50 -3.40
C GLY A 132 -11.66 -11.57 -1.93
N ASN A 133 -10.74 -11.77 -0.99
CA ASN A 133 -11.04 -11.86 0.44
C ASN A 133 -10.69 -10.58 1.21
N HIS A 134 -10.23 -9.53 0.52
CA HIS A 134 -9.82 -8.28 1.14
C HIS A 134 -10.55 -7.09 0.50
N LEU A 135 -10.97 -6.17 1.37
CA LEU A 135 -11.53 -4.89 0.98
C LEU A 135 -10.65 -3.80 1.58
N TYR A 136 -10.23 -2.86 0.75
CA TYR A 136 -9.43 -1.73 1.20
C TYR A 136 -10.26 -0.84 2.14
N GLY A 137 -9.64 -0.36 3.23
CA GLY A 137 -10.31 0.44 4.26
C GLY A 137 -11.15 -0.35 5.27
N PHE A 138 -11.38 -1.66 5.08
CA PHE A 138 -12.28 -2.45 5.94
C PHE A 138 -11.92 -2.40 7.43
N HIS A 139 -10.63 -2.48 7.76
CA HIS A 139 -10.15 -2.40 9.15
C HIS A 139 -10.54 -1.11 9.88
N LEU A 140 -10.70 -0.01 9.15
CA LEU A 140 -11.16 1.29 9.66
C LEU A 140 -12.70 1.33 9.68
N ALA A 141 -13.35 0.80 8.64
CA ALA A 141 -14.78 0.90 8.45
C ALA A 141 -15.63 -0.09 9.27
N LYS A 142 -15.05 -1.21 9.75
CA LYS A 142 -15.79 -2.34 10.34
C LYS A 142 -16.77 -1.96 11.47
N ASN A 143 -16.39 -0.98 12.30
CA ASN A 143 -17.23 -0.55 13.42
C ASN A 143 -18.43 0.23 12.91
N SER A 144 -18.20 1.19 12.01
CA SER A 144 -19.26 1.98 11.37
C SER A 144 -20.18 1.12 10.51
N ILE A 145 -19.65 0.12 9.79
CA ILE A 145 -20.48 -0.85 9.05
C ILE A 145 -21.46 -1.57 9.99
N THR A 146 -20.99 -1.97 11.17
CA THR A 146 -21.84 -2.65 12.16
C THR A 146 -22.87 -1.70 12.76
N GLN A 147 -22.51 -0.43 13.00
CA GLN A 147 -23.41 0.58 13.57
C GLN A 147 -24.51 1.02 12.60
N GLU A 148 -24.17 1.17 11.32
CA GLU A 148 -25.08 1.63 10.27
C GLU A 148 -25.88 0.48 9.62
N ASP A 149 -25.55 -0.78 9.95
CA ASP A 149 -26.08 -1.99 9.30
C ASP A 149 -26.01 -1.93 7.76
N ALA A 150 -24.97 -1.28 7.23
CA ALA A 150 -24.80 -1.00 5.83
C ALA A 150 -23.33 -0.78 5.47
N VAL A 151 -22.95 -1.15 4.25
CA VAL A 151 -21.62 -0.90 3.70
C VAL A 151 -21.72 -0.27 2.32
N ILE A 152 -20.88 0.74 2.07
CA ILE A 152 -20.70 1.33 0.75
C ILE A 152 -19.46 0.71 0.13
N VAL A 153 -19.60 0.16 -1.08
CA VAL A 153 -18.50 -0.47 -1.83
C VAL A 153 -18.19 0.38 -3.06
N VAL A 154 -16.92 0.74 -3.24
CA VAL A 154 -16.40 1.49 -4.39
C VAL A 154 -15.26 0.74 -5.08
N GLU A 155 -14.79 1.23 -6.22
CA GLU A 155 -13.81 0.50 -7.06
C GLU A 155 -12.34 0.77 -6.72
N GLY A 156 -12.02 1.95 -6.20
CA GLY A 156 -10.64 2.42 -6.10
C GLY A 156 -10.23 2.92 -4.72
N TYR A 157 -8.92 2.90 -4.46
CA TYR A 157 -8.32 3.40 -3.22
C TYR A 157 -8.73 4.84 -2.90
N LEU A 158 -8.70 5.72 -3.90
CA LEU A 158 -9.04 7.13 -3.72
C LEU A 158 -10.56 7.35 -3.61
N ASP A 159 -11.36 6.49 -4.24
CA ASP A 159 -12.82 6.54 -4.14
C ASP A 159 -13.29 6.11 -2.74
N CYS A 160 -12.48 5.32 -2.02
CA CYS A 160 -12.72 4.97 -0.61
C CYS A 160 -12.14 6.02 0.35
N ILE A 161 -10.89 6.47 0.10
CA ILE A 161 -10.23 7.49 0.94
C ILE A 161 -11.05 8.79 1.00
N MET A 162 -11.53 9.28 -0.16
CA MET A 162 -12.11 10.62 -0.22
C MET A 162 -13.40 10.73 0.61
N PRO A 163 -14.41 9.87 0.45
CA PRO A 163 -15.61 9.95 1.27
C PRO A 163 -15.33 9.63 2.74
N TYR A 164 -14.40 8.72 3.02
CA TYR A 164 -13.99 8.42 4.40
C TYR A 164 -13.47 9.66 5.13
N GLN A 165 -12.60 10.43 4.46
CA GLN A 165 -12.06 11.70 5.00
C GLN A 165 -13.19 12.71 5.32
N PHE A 166 -14.29 12.69 4.56
CA PHE A 166 -15.45 13.55 4.77
C PHE A 166 -16.55 12.92 5.65
N GLY A 167 -16.23 11.86 6.40
CA GLY A 167 -17.11 11.30 7.43
C GLY A 167 -17.97 10.11 7.00
N VAL A 168 -17.85 9.65 5.75
CA VAL A 168 -18.51 8.40 5.31
C VAL A 168 -17.68 7.22 5.79
N GLN A 169 -17.87 6.81 7.04
CA GLN A 169 -16.96 5.85 7.70
C GLN A 169 -17.30 4.37 7.43
N ASN A 170 -18.47 4.04 6.89
CA ASN A 170 -18.87 2.69 6.49
C ASN A 170 -18.56 2.37 5.00
N ILE A 171 -17.45 2.89 4.47
CA ILE A 171 -17.02 2.73 3.08
C ILE A 171 -15.78 1.85 2.93
N VAL A 172 -15.75 1.04 1.88
CA VAL A 172 -14.62 0.18 1.50
C VAL A 172 -14.44 0.14 -0.02
N ALA A 173 -13.22 -0.17 -0.48
CA ALA A 173 -12.97 -0.39 -1.91
C ALA A 173 -12.65 -1.85 -2.24
N SER A 174 -13.18 -2.31 -3.38
CA SER A 174 -12.67 -3.51 -4.03
C SER A 174 -11.24 -3.27 -4.55
N LEU A 175 -10.51 -4.35 -4.83
CA LEU A 175 -9.10 -4.27 -5.22
C LEU A 175 -8.91 -4.43 -6.74
N GLY A 176 -9.97 -4.24 -7.55
CA GLY A 176 -10.00 -4.52 -8.98
C GLY A 176 -10.37 -5.97 -9.30
N THR A 177 -11.38 -6.48 -8.61
CA THR A 177 -12.04 -7.78 -8.83
C THR A 177 -13.53 -7.51 -8.97
N ALA A 178 -14.16 -8.14 -9.96
CA ALA A 178 -15.62 -8.17 -10.12
C ALA A 178 -16.20 -9.36 -9.36
#